data_AF-A0AAX6FJZ4-F1
#
_entry.id   AF-A0AAX6FJZ4-F1
#
_cell.length_a   1.000
_cell.length_b   1.000
_cell.length_c   1.000
_cell.angle_alpha   90.00
_cell.angle_beta   90.00
_cell.angle_gamma   90.00
#
_symmetry.space_group_name_H-M   'P 1'
#
loop_
_entity.id
_entity.type
_entity.pdbx_description
1 polymer ?
#
loop_
_entity_poly.entity_id
_entity_poly.type
_entity_poly.pdbx_seq_one_letter_code
_entity_poly.pdbx_strand_id
1 'polypeptide(L)'
;MTNSIFSLIFFHLFHRLIFYLFVYLFCARFDRLFLAMDEDQFAYSEKLGNVINEEAAKGLNPGVIVLLVVVGLVLLFLVGNYALYVYAQKTLPPRKKKPVSKKKLKRERLKQGVSAPGE
;
A
#
# COMPACT_ATOMS: atom_id res chain seq x y z
N MET A 1 -20.60 11.24 -11.57
CA MET A 1 -20.27 11.62 -10.18
C MET A 1 -20.21 10.39 -9.25
N THR A 2 -20.83 9.27 -9.65
CA THR A 2 -20.81 7.96 -9.00
C THR A 2 -19.43 7.28 -9.01
N ASN A 3 -18.68 7.38 -10.10
CA ASN A 3 -17.43 6.61 -10.28
C ASN A 3 -16.29 6.99 -9.30
N SER A 4 -16.18 8.25 -8.87
CA SER A 4 -15.13 8.64 -7.90
C SER A 4 -15.45 8.23 -6.47
N ILE A 5 -16.72 8.17 -6.07
CA ILE A 5 -17.12 7.76 -4.72
C ILE A 5 -17.05 6.23 -4.62
N PHE A 6 -17.51 5.53 -5.66
CA PHE A 6 -17.40 4.08 -5.75
C PHE A 6 -15.95 3.60 -5.70
N SER A 7 -15.04 4.26 -6.44
CA SER A 7 -13.62 3.92 -6.41
C SER A 7 -12.95 4.22 -5.05
N LEU A 8 -13.35 5.28 -4.36
CA LEU A 8 -12.84 5.61 -3.02
C LEU A 8 -13.30 4.58 -1.97
N ILE A 9 -14.59 4.21 -2.00
CA ILE A 9 -15.16 3.20 -1.11
C ILE A 9 -14.54 1.83 -1.40
N PHE A 10 -14.42 1.47 -2.68
CA PHE A 10 -13.76 0.23 -3.09
C PHE A 10 -12.30 0.19 -2.63
N PHE A 11 -11.55 1.28 -2.78
CA PHE A 11 -10.18 1.37 -2.29
C PHE A 11 -10.10 1.23 -0.77
N HIS A 12 -11.01 1.87 -0.03
CA HIS A 12 -11.03 1.78 1.43
C HIS A 12 -11.44 0.39 1.92
N LEU A 13 -12.41 -0.24 1.26
CA LEU A 13 -12.85 -1.60 1.53
C LEU A 13 -11.76 -2.61 1.18
N PHE A 14 -11.09 -2.43 0.04
CA PHE A 14 -10.00 -3.27 -0.43
C PHE A 14 -8.79 -3.16 0.49
N HIS A 15 -8.41 -1.95 0.91
CA HIS A 15 -7.33 -1.74 1.88
C HIS A 15 -7.66 -2.36 3.23
N ARG A 16 -8.90 -2.21 3.73
CA ARG A 16 -9.36 -2.88 4.95
C ARG A 16 -9.34 -4.40 4.83
N LEU A 17 -9.77 -4.94 3.69
CA LEU A 17 -9.77 -6.37 3.42
C LEU A 17 -8.34 -6.91 3.36
N ILE A 18 -7.44 -6.25 2.64
CA ILE A 18 -6.03 -6.62 2.52
C ILE A 18 -5.32 -6.53 3.86
N PHE A 19 -5.56 -5.48 4.63
CA PHE A 19 -5.00 -5.34 5.96
C PHE A 19 -5.50 -6.44 6.89
N TYR A 20 -6.81 -6.73 6.88
CA TYR A 20 -7.40 -7.81 7.67
C TYR A 20 -6.87 -9.18 7.24
N LEU A 21 -6.72 -9.42 5.94
CA LEU A 21 -6.19 -10.66 5.40
C LEU A 21 -4.71 -10.82 5.73
N PHE A 22 -3.93 -9.74 5.70
CA PHE A 22 -2.52 -9.76 6.09
C PHE A 22 -2.36 -10.00 7.58
N VAL A 23 -3.14 -9.33 8.43
CA VAL A 23 -3.12 -9.58 9.88
C VAL A 23 -3.58 -11.01 10.17
N TYR A 24 -4.65 -11.48 9.54
CA TYR A 24 -5.16 -12.83 9.74
C TYR A 24 -4.21 -13.90 9.22
N LEU A 25 -3.62 -13.70 8.04
CA LEU A 25 -2.64 -14.62 7.45
C LEU A 25 -1.32 -14.57 8.21
N PHE A 26 -0.85 -13.40 8.64
CA PHE A 26 0.35 -13.30 9.45
C PHE A 26 0.13 -13.95 10.81
N CYS A 27 -0.97 -13.66 11.51
CA CYS A 27 -1.29 -14.35 12.77
C CYS A 27 -1.40 -15.87 12.56
N ALA A 28 -2.27 -16.33 11.66
CA ALA A 28 -2.53 -17.76 11.48
C ALA A 28 -1.36 -18.54 10.85
N ARG A 29 -0.59 -17.92 9.94
CA ARG A 29 0.54 -18.57 9.25
C ARG A 29 1.82 -18.40 10.04
N PHE A 30 2.12 -17.23 10.60
CA PHE A 30 3.33 -17.04 11.40
C PHE A 30 3.27 -17.89 12.66
N ASP A 31 2.12 -17.99 13.35
CA ASP A 31 1.98 -18.90 14.50
C ASP A 31 2.21 -20.37 14.09
N ARG A 32 1.65 -20.80 12.95
CA ARG A 32 1.82 -22.18 12.45
C ARG A 32 3.25 -22.44 11.95
N LEU A 33 3.89 -21.45 11.32
CA LEU A 33 5.25 -21.55 10.80
C LEU A 33 6.26 -21.51 11.96
N PHE A 34 6.02 -20.68 12.97
CA PHE A 34 6.85 -20.60 14.17
C PHE A 34 6.84 -21.90 14.95
N LEU A 35 5.67 -22.55 15.08
CA LEU A 35 5.56 -23.88 15.70
C LEU A 35 6.19 -25.00 14.86
N ALA A 36 6.16 -24.90 13.53
CA ALA A 36 6.75 -25.91 12.64
C ALA A 36 8.26 -25.70 12.37
N MET A 37 8.78 -24.48 12.59
CA MET A 37 10.17 -24.12 12.31
C MET A 37 11.12 -24.36 13.48
N ASP A 38 10.64 -24.70 14.67
CA ASP A 38 11.52 -24.93 15.83
C ASP A 38 12.30 -26.27 15.71
N GLU A 39 11.69 -27.33 15.16
CA GLU A 39 12.33 -28.65 15.07
C GLU A 39 13.39 -28.75 13.95
N ASP A 40 13.19 -28.13 12.79
CA ASP A 40 14.13 -28.23 11.65
C ASP A 40 15.26 -27.19 11.69
N GLN A 41 15.06 -26.05 12.35
CA GLN A 41 16.06 -24.98 12.38
C GLN A 41 17.23 -25.29 13.30
N PHE A 42 17.01 -25.98 14.44
CA PHE A 42 18.09 -26.29 15.37
C PHE A 42 19.11 -27.27 14.74
N ALA A 43 18.63 -28.31 14.06
CA ALA A 43 19.48 -29.30 13.40
C ALA A 43 20.25 -28.74 12.18
N TYR A 44 19.63 -27.85 11.39
CA TYR A 44 20.33 -27.18 10.29
C TYR A 44 21.29 -26.10 10.78
N SER A 45 20.92 -25.34 11.82
CA SER A 45 21.75 -24.31 12.44
C SER A 45 23.02 -24.90 13.07
N GLU A 46 22.94 -26.07 13.70
CA GLU A 46 24.12 -26.76 14.26
C GLU A 46 25.06 -27.24 13.14
N LYS A 47 24.50 -27.83 12.08
CA LYS A 47 25.28 -28.33 10.93
C LYS A 47 25.92 -27.21 10.11
N LEU A 48 25.23 -26.07 9.99
CA LEU A 48 25.70 -24.89 9.28
C LEU A 48 26.64 -24.04 10.15
N GLY A 49 26.39 -23.98 11.47
CA GLY A 49 27.23 -23.29 12.45
C GLY A 49 28.66 -23.82 12.47
N ASN A 50 28.84 -25.13 12.32
CA ASN A 50 30.18 -25.74 12.26
C ASN A 50 30.97 -25.35 10.99
N VAL A 51 30.29 -24.91 9.91
CA VAL A 51 30.92 -24.46 8.66
C VAL A 51 31.06 -22.93 8.62
N ILE A 52 30.13 -22.20 9.24
CA ILE A 52 30.10 -20.73 9.28
C ILE A 52 31.12 -20.15 10.29
N ASN A 53 31.48 -20.89 11.34
CA ASN A 53 32.38 -20.40 12.40
C ASN A 53 33.79 -20.02 11.92
N GLU A 54 34.24 -20.49 10.75
CA GLU A 54 35.53 -20.09 10.18
C GLU A 54 35.47 -18.79 9.36
N GLU A 55 34.28 -18.35 8.92
CA GLU A 55 34.09 -17.12 8.13
C GLU A 55 33.38 -15.99 8.91
N ALA A 56 32.67 -16.32 10.01
CA ALA A 56 31.77 -15.40 10.72
C ALA A 56 32.39 -14.59 11.86
N ALA A 57 33.68 -14.26 11.79
CA ALA A 57 34.27 -13.23 12.67
C ALA A 57 33.63 -11.83 12.49
N LYS A 58 32.64 -11.68 11.58
CA LYS A 58 31.77 -10.50 11.39
C LYS A 58 30.30 -10.88 11.12
N GLY A 59 29.75 -11.88 11.79
CA GLY A 59 28.38 -12.38 11.55
C GLY A 59 27.26 -11.45 12.06
N LEU A 60 26.32 -11.11 11.19
CA LEU A 60 25.12 -10.33 11.52
C LEU A 60 24.27 -11.06 12.57
N ASN A 61 23.84 -10.33 13.61
CA ASN A 61 23.07 -10.89 14.71
C ASN A 61 21.71 -11.42 14.19
N PRO A 62 21.30 -12.65 14.56
CA PRO A 62 20.00 -13.22 14.17
C PRO A 62 18.81 -12.30 14.49
N GLY A 63 18.88 -11.52 15.57
CA GLY A 63 17.85 -10.53 15.89
C GLY A 63 17.73 -9.42 14.85
N VAL A 64 18.83 -9.02 14.20
CA VAL A 64 18.83 -8.02 13.12
C VAL A 64 18.20 -8.59 11.85
N ILE A 65 18.43 -9.88 11.57
CA ILE A 65 17.83 -10.57 10.42
C ILE A 65 16.31 -10.61 10.57
N VAL A 66 15.81 -11.00 11.75
CA VAL A 66 14.36 -10.99 12.04
C VAL A 66 13.78 -9.58 11.93
N LEU A 67 14.49 -8.57 12.45
CA LEU A 67 14.05 -7.18 12.36
C LEU A 67 13.94 -6.72 10.90
N LEU A 68 14.91 -7.07 10.05
CA LEU A 68 14.87 -6.76 8.62
C LEU A 68 13.71 -7.46 7.91
N VAL A 69 13.42 -8.73 8.24
CA VAL A 69 12.31 -9.46 7.61
C VAL A 69 10.97 -8.84 7.98
N VAL A 70 10.72 -8.54 9.26
CA VAL A 70 9.46 -7.93 9.71
C VAL A 70 9.28 -6.54 9.11
N VAL A 71 10.31 -5.70 9.19
CA VAL A 71 10.26 -4.33 8.65
C VAL A 71 10.12 -4.35 7.12
N GLY A 72 10.84 -5.23 6.43
CA GLY A 72 10.77 -5.39 4.98
C GLY A 72 9.38 -5.83 4.51
N LEU A 73 8.76 -6.77 5.23
CA LEU A 73 7.41 -7.25 4.92
C LEU A 73 6.38 -6.12 5.06
N VAL A 74 6.47 -5.33 6.13
CA VAL A 74 5.60 -4.16 6.36
C VAL A 74 5.81 -3.08 5.30
N LEU A 75 7.07 -2.78 4.95
CA LEU A 75 7.39 -1.79 3.93
C LEU A 75 6.89 -2.19 2.54
N LEU A 76 7.11 -3.45 2.14
CA LEU A 76 6.62 -3.96 0.86
C LEU A 76 5.10 -3.86 0.77
N PHE A 77 4.41 -4.14 1.88
CA PHE A 77 2.96 -4.04 1.96
C PHE A 77 2.45 -2.61 1.83
N LEU A 78 3.13 -1.66 2.48
CA LEU A 78 2.80 -0.25 2.40
C LEU A 78 3.05 0.31 0.99
N VAL A 79 4.21 0.00 0.41
CA VAL A 79 4.58 0.45 -0.94
C VAL A 79 3.67 -0.17 -2.00
N GLY A 80 3.36 -1.47 -1.91
CA GLY A 80 2.44 -2.14 -2.82
C GLY A 80 1.04 -1.52 -2.79
N ASN A 81 0.52 -1.21 -1.60
CA ASN A 81 -0.77 -0.54 -1.45
C ASN A 81 -0.74 0.90 -1.98
N TYR A 82 0.34 1.64 -1.72
CA TYR A 82 0.49 3.01 -2.21
C TYR A 82 0.61 3.06 -3.74
N ALA A 83 1.35 2.13 -4.35
CA ALA A 83 1.47 2.01 -5.79
C ALA A 83 0.10 1.71 -6.42
N LEU A 84 -0.70 0.83 -5.81
CA LEU A 84 -2.04 0.51 -6.28
C LEU A 84 -3.01 1.71 -6.15
N TYR A 85 -2.88 2.50 -5.09
CA TYR A 85 -3.60 3.76 -4.94
C TYR A 85 -3.28 4.75 -6.06
N VAL A 86 -2.00 4.93 -6.37
CA VAL A 86 -1.53 5.81 -7.44
C VAL A 86 -1.96 5.29 -8.82
N TYR A 87 -1.91 3.97 -9.03
CA TYR A 87 -2.38 3.34 -10.26
C TYR A 87 -3.88 3.56 -10.50
N ALA A 88 -4.69 3.38 -9.46
CA ALA A 88 -6.12 3.69 -9.51
C ALA A 88 -6.35 5.18 -9.82
N GLN A 89 -5.56 6.09 -9.24
CA GLN A 89 -5.66 7.52 -9.54
C GLN A 89 -5.28 7.89 -10.98
N LYS A 90 -4.35 7.16 -11.60
CA LYS A 90 -3.95 7.39 -13.01
C LYS A 90 -4.96 6.85 -14.01
N THR A 91 -5.65 5.76 -13.67
CA THR A 91 -6.71 5.15 -14.50
C THR A 91 -8.07 5.80 -14.28
N LEU A 92 -8.25 6.50 -13.17
CA LEU A 92 -9.38 7.39 -12.98
C LEU A 92 -9.24 8.59 -13.93
N PRO A 93 -10.25 8.86 -14.79
CA PRO A 93 -10.19 9.99 -15.69
C PRO A 93 -9.91 11.27 -14.88
N PRO A 94 -8.98 12.14 -15.36
CA PRO A 94 -8.54 13.32 -14.61
C PRO A 94 -9.78 14.04 -14.12
N ARG A 95 -9.81 14.39 -12.83
CA ARG A 95 -10.90 15.13 -12.21
C ARG A 95 -11.10 16.40 -13.01
N LYS A 96 -11.93 16.33 -14.06
CA LYS A 96 -12.42 17.50 -14.77
C LYS A 96 -13.07 18.29 -13.66
N LYS A 97 -12.48 19.45 -13.30
CA LYS A 97 -13.17 20.49 -12.54
C LYS A 97 -14.58 20.47 -13.09
N LYS A 98 -15.56 20.10 -12.24
CA LYS A 98 -16.96 19.89 -12.66
C LYS A 98 -17.23 20.95 -13.72
N PRO A 99 -17.49 20.61 -15.00
CA PRO A 99 -17.73 21.62 -16.01
C PRO A 99 -18.80 22.49 -15.38
N VAL A 100 -18.44 23.75 -15.13
CA VAL A 100 -19.31 24.69 -14.47
C VAL A 100 -20.60 24.60 -15.25
N SER A 101 -21.66 24.04 -14.64
CA SER A 101 -22.91 23.75 -15.33
C SER A 101 -23.21 24.96 -16.21
N LYS A 102 -23.60 24.78 -17.48
CA LYS A 102 -23.86 25.91 -18.38
C LYS A 102 -24.74 26.98 -17.71
N LYS A 103 -25.58 26.58 -16.76
CA LYS A 103 -26.35 27.42 -15.82
C LYS A 103 -25.50 28.34 -14.93
N LYS A 104 -24.42 27.85 -14.32
CA LYS A 104 -23.47 28.64 -13.50
C LYS A 104 -22.53 29.48 -14.39
N LEU A 105 -22.12 29.02 -15.57
CA LEU A 105 -21.37 29.84 -16.54
C LEU A 105 -22.21 31.00 -17.07
N LYS A 106 -23.48 30.75 -17.45
CA LYS A 106 -24.42 31.80 -17.85
C LYS A 106 -24.71 32.76 -16.69
N ARG A 107 -24.80 32.27 -15.44
CA ARG A 107 -24.98 33.13 -14.25
C ARG A 107 -23.79 34.04 -14.01
N GLU A 108 -22.55 33.56 -14.16
CA GLU A 108 -21.36 34.40 -14.03
C GLU A 108 -21.23 35.38 -15.22
N ARG A 109 -21.56 34.96 -16.45
CA ARG A 109 -21.63 35.85 -17.63
C ARG A 109 -22.72 36.92 -17.54
N LEU A 110 -23.85 36.61 -16.91
CA LEU A 110 -24.92 37.58 -16.63
C LEU A 110 -24.55 38.56 -15.52
N LYS A 111 -23.75 38.13 -14.53
CA LYS A 111 -23.23 39.00 -13.47
C LYS A 111 -22.10 39.93 -13.95
N GLN A 112 -21.29 39.46 -14.90
CA GLN A 112 -20.22 40.27 -15.48
C GLN A 112 -20.74 41.39 -16.39
N GLY A 113 -22.02 41.35 -16.77
CA GLY A 113 -22.59 42.31 -17.70
C GLY A 113 -21.99 42.13 -19.09
N VAL A 114 -22.82 42.17 -20.12
CA VAL A 114 -22.30 42.41 -21.47
C VAL A 114 -21.84 43.87 -21.48
N SER A 115 -20.53 44.15 -21.52
CA SER A 115 -20.11 45.47 -21.99
C SER A 115 -20.57 45.55 -23.44
N ALA A 116 -21.34 46.59 -23.77
CA ALA A 116 -21.84 46.80 -25.11
C ALA A 116 -20.67 46.74 -26.12
N PRO A 117 -20.83 46.07 -27.27
CA PRO A 117 -19.86 46.14 -28.34
C PRO A 117 -20.03 47.51 -29.02
N GLY A 118 -19.23 48.49 -28.59
CA GLY A 118 -19.20 49.81 -29.19
C GLY A 118 -18.77 50.91 -28.23
N GLU A 119 -17.46 51.01 -28.02
CA GLU A 119 -16.66 52.25 -28.11
C GLU A 119 -15.30 51.89 -28.71
#